data_AF-F7KT03-F1
#
_entry.id   AF-F7KT03-F1
#
_cell.length_a   1.000
_cell.length_b   1.000
_cell.length_c   1.000
_cell.angle_alpha   90.00
_cell.angle_beta   90.00
_cell.angle_gamma   90.00
#
_symmetry.space_group_name_H-M   'P 1'
#
loop_
_entity.id
_entity.type
_entity.pdbx_description
1 polymer ?
#
loop_
_entity_poly.entity_id
_entity_poly.type
_entity_poly.pdbx_seq_one_letter_code
_entity_poly.pdbx_strand_id
1 'polypeptide(L)'
;MCSNSYIRYLRHPLEVINKGVNGDTTHGALKRLRRIVAYPEYEAVDTYIVGIGTNDVLLPYLTRISWLWKLQMEPRCRRLQCKTDMKEFAVEYEKYLILLADRQKKMILIGMPYIELKGYPHESIRIRNKIIGRLAKKYEVPFIDIYALQMELASQPGEYTWKHRNLTRVGEGVFTAVLPFTKDWLGRMRGLKLTVDGVHYNTESARVLAVEVQRHLDRLVKERNH
;
A
#
# COMPACT_ATOMS: atom_id res chain seq x y z
N MET A 1 2.86 -13.68 4.38
CA MET A 1 1.62 -13.24 5.04
C MET A 1 0.93 -12.25 4.11
N CYS A 2 -0.34 -12.48 3.76
CA CYS A 2 -1.08 -11.64 2.82
C CYS A 2 -2.09 -10.74 3.56
N SER A 3 -2.15 -9.47 3.17
CA SER A 3 -3.08 -8.47 3.71
C SER A 3 -4.54 -8.84 3.58
N ASN A 4 -5.38 -8.24 4.43
CA ASN A 4 -6.78 -8.12 4.07
C ASN A 4 -6.92 -7.11 2.92
N SER A 5 -7.20 -7.61 1.71
CA SER A 5 -7.45 -6.76 0.55
C SER A 5 -8.75 -5.98 0.72
N TYR A 6 -8.70 -4.66 0.58
CA TYR A 6 -9.89 -3.79 0.60
C TYR A 6 -10.83 -4.07 -0.58
N ILE A 7 -10.32 -4.62 -1.68
CA ILE A 7 -11.10 -4.93 -2.90
C ILE A 7 -12.32 -5.80 -2.58
N ARG A 8 -12.19 -6.73 -1.63
CA ARG A 8 -13.29 -7.63 -1.24
C ARG A 8 -14.47 -6.92 -0.56
N TYR A 9 -14.26 -5.69 -0.10
CA TYR A 9 -15.23 -4.87 0.61
C TYR A 9 -15.79 -3.75 -0.26
N LEU A 10 -15.39 -3.66 -1.54
CA LEU A 10 -16.02 -2.76 -2.51
C LEU A 10 -17.43 -3.27 -2.86
N ARG A 11 -18.34 -2.34 -3.17
CA ARG A 11 -19.73 -2.67 -3.53
C ARG A 11 -19.80 -3.07 -5.00
N HIS A 12 -20.59 -4.09 -5.30
CA HIS A 12 -20.83 -4.58 -6.66
C HIS A 12 -22.00 -3.84 -7.34
N PRO A 13 -22.06 -3.79 -8.69
CA PRO A 13 -21.19 -4.47 -9.65
C PRO A 13 -19.98 -3.61 -10.09
N LEU A 14 -18.77 -4.00 -9.65
CA LEU A 14 -17.50 -3.47 -10.14
C LEU A 14 -16.65 -4.62 -10.68
N GLU A 15 -16.10 -4.45 -11.89
CA GLU A 15 -15.03 -5.32 -12.40
C GLU A 15 -13.69 -4.76 -11.92
N VAL A 16 -13.03 -5.47 -11.01
CA VAL A 16 -11.78 -5.01 -10.38
C VAL A 16 -10.65 -5.96 -10.70
N ILE A 17 -9.62 -5.44 -11.37
CA ILE A 17 -8.42 -6.20 -11.72
C ILE A 17 -7.30 -5.88 -10.73
N ASN A 18 -6.92 -6.85 -9.89
CA ASN A 18 -5.83 -6.67 -8.94
C ASN A 18 -4.45 -6.85 -9.62
N LYS A 19 -3.63 -5.79 -9.64
CA LYS A 19 -2.24 -5.80 -10.14
C LYS A 19 -1.19 -5.49 -9.08
N GLY A 20 -1.57 -5.60 -7.80
CA GLY A 20 -0.65 -5.51 -6.67
C GLY A 20 0.30 -6.70 -6.61
N VAL A 21 1.57 -6.45 -6.26
CA VAL A 21 2.60 -7.48 -6.11
C VAL A 21 3.26 -7.35 -4.74
N ASN A 22 3.40 -8.47 -4.03
CA ASN A 22 3.98 -8.50 -2.69
C ASN A 22 5.43 -8.02 -2.67
N GLY A 23 5.71 -7.05 -1.79
CA GLY A 23 7.06 -6.52 -1.58
C GLY A 23 7.57 -5.61 -2.71
N ASP A 24 6.68 -5.17 -3.60
CA ASP A 24 7.03 -4.28 -4.71
C ASP A 24 7.27 -2.83 -4.25
N THR A 25 8.11 -2.10 -4.98
CA THR A 25 8.51 -0.72 -4.68
C THR A 25 7.88 0.26 -5.66
N THR A 26 7.98 1.56 -5.39
CA THR A 26 7.60 2.62 -6.34
C THR A 26 8.30 2.46 -7.70
N HIS A 27 9.51 1.91 -7.76
CA HIS A 27 10.15 1.65 -9.05
C HIS A 27 9.56 0.44 -9.78
N GLY A 28 9.43 -0.69 -9.09
CA GLY A 28 8.98 -1.94 -9.70
C GLY A 28 7.53 -1.86 -10.19
N ALA A 29 6.66 -1.19 -9.43
CA ALA A 29 5.27 -0.96 -9.81
C ALA A 29 5.17 -0.05 -11.03
N LEU A 30 6.02 0.97 -11.19
CA LEU A 30 6.01 1.84 -12.37
C LEU A 30 6.40 1.08 -13.62
N LYS A 31 7.44 0.24 -13.53
CA LYS A 31 7.86 -0.64 -14.64
C LYS A 31 6.73 -1.58 -15.04
N ARG A 32 5.97 -2.11 -14.08
CA ARG A 32 4.81 -2.96 -14.35
C ARG A 32 3.66 -2.15 -14.95
N LEU A 33 3.36 -0.96 -14.43
CA LEU A 33 2.30 -0.09 -14.94
C LEU A 33 2.52 0.24 -16.42
N ARG A 34 3.75 0.59 -16.82
CA ARG A 34 4.11 0.83 -18.22
C ARG A 34 3.77 -0.32 -19.16
N ARG A 35 3.86 -1.56 -18.67
CA ARG A 35 3.45 -2.74 -19.43
C ARG A 35 1.93 -2.87 -19.46
N ILE A 36 1.27 -2.74 -18.31
CA ILE A 36 -0.20 -2.80 -18.19
C ILE A 36 -0.85 -1.83 -19.17
N VAL A 37 -0.46 -0.55 -19.16
CA VAL A 37 -1.07 0.46 -20.03
C VAL A 37 -0.71 0.34 -21.52
N ALA A 38 0.15 -0.63 -21.88
CA ALA A 38 0.53 -0.92 -23.26
C ALA A 38 -0.14 -2.19 -23.81
N TYR A 39 -0.77 -3.01 -22.97
CA TYR A 39 -1.44 -4.23 -23.42
C TYR A 39 -2.92 -3.95 -23.74
N PRO A 40 -3.44 -4.47 -24.87
CA PRO A 40 -4.84 -4.28 -25.28
C PRO A 40 -5.86 -4.75 -24.24
N GLU A 41 -5.53 -5.78 -23.45
CA GLU A 41 -6.41 -6.30 -22.39
C GLU A 41 -6.78 -5.28 -21.30
N TYR A 42 -6.02 -4.19 -21.16
CA TYR A 42 -6.31 -3.11 -20.21
C TYR A 42 -6.77 -1.81 -20.87
N GLU A 43 -7.03 -1.83 -22.18
CA GLU A 43 -7.48 -0.64 -22.90
C GLU A 43 -8.81 -0.12 -22.36
N ALA A 44 -9.74 -1.04 -22.08
CA ALA A 44 -11.05 -0.76 -21.50
C ALA A 44 -11.02 -0.29 -20.03
N VAL A 45 -9.88 -0.43 -19.33
CA VAL A 45 -9.74 0.05 -17.95
C VAL A 45 -9.72 1.57 -17.97
N ASP A 46 -10.73 2.18 -17.35
CA ASP A 46 -10.89 3.64 -17.28
C ASP A 46 -10.23 4.25 -16.05
N THR A 47 -10.16 3.51 -14.95
CA THR A 47 -9.78 4.01 -13.63
C THR A 47 -8.65 3.17 -13.02
N TYR A 48 -7.59 3.85 -12.58
CA TYR A 48 -6.42 3.25 -11.96
C TYR A 48 -6.31 3.68 -10.49
N ILE A 49 -6.33 2.71 -9.58
CA ILE A 49 -6.15 2.95 -8.15
C ILE A 49 -4.71 2.62 -7.77
N VAL A 50 -3.94 3.62 -7.34
CA VAL A 50 -2.49 3.50 -7.08
C VAL A 50 -2.22 3.66 -5.59
N GLY A 51 -1.90 2.55 -4.92
CA GLY A 51 -1.36 2.53 -3.55
C GLY A 51 -0.02 1.80 -3.51
N ILE A 52 1.08 2.55 -3.46
CA ILE A 52 2.44 2.02 -3.47
C ILE A 52 3.39 2.92 -2.67
N GLY A 53 4.56 2.42 -2.31
CA GLY A 53 5.62 3.18 -1.66
C GLY A 53 6.04 2.65 -0.29
N THR A 54 5.19 1.86 0.39
CA THR A 54 5.48 1.37 1.74
C THR A 54 6.79 0.58 1.81
N ASN A 55 7.10 -0.21 0.77
CA ASN A 55 8.32 -1.01 0.74
C ASN A 55 9.60 -0.19 0.52
N ASP A 56 9.49 1.00 -0.05
CA ASP A 56 10.60 1.96 -0.17
C ASP A 56 11.05 2.46 1.22
N VAL A 57 10.19 2.33 2.24
CA VAL A 57 10.49 2.65 3.65
C VAL A 57 10.70 1.39 4.49
N LEU A 58 9.87 0.36 4.30
CA LEU A 58 9.90 -0.88 5.08
C LEU A 58 11.19 -1.67 4.85
N LEU A 59 11.62 -1.86 3.61
CA LEU A 59 12.82 -2.66 3.34
C LEU A 59 14.09 -2.04 3.95
N PRO A 60 14.36 -0.72 3.83
CA PRO A 60 15.46 -0.08 4.55
C PRO A 60 15.31 -0.07 6.07
N TYR A 61 14.09 -0.03 6.61
CA TYR A 61 13.89 -0.16 8.05
C TYR A 61 14.30 -1.55 8.53
N LEU A 62 13.92 -2.60 7.80
CA LEU A 62 14.25 -3.98 8.17
C LEU A 62 15.76 -4.24 8.16
N THR A 63 16.57 -3.53 7.36
CA THR A 63 18.04 -3.68 7.45
C THR A 63 18.63 -3.23 8.78
N ARG A 64 17.88 -2.50 9.60
CA ARG A 64 18.34 -1.94 10.88
C ARG A 64 17.85 -2.72 12.10
N ILE A 65 16.90 -3.65 11.94
CA ILE A 65 16.31 -4.33 13.10
C ILE A 65 17.18 -5.48 13.62
N SER A 66 17.88 -6.22 12.76
CA SER A 66 18.87 -7.23 13.16
C SER A 66 19.84 -7.59 12.03
N TRP A 67 20.96 -8.23 12.37
CA TRP A 67 21.96 -8.71 11.41
C TRP A 67 21.37 -9.61 10.31
N LEU A 68 20.53 -10.58 10.69
CA LEU A 68 19.90 -11.49 9.72
C LEU A 68 19.00 -10.74 8.74
N TRP A 69 18.22 -9.78 9.23
CA TRP A 69 17.38 -8.95 8.38
C TRP A 69 18.22 -8.02 7.48
N LYS A 70 19.34 -7.50 7.96
CA LYS A 70 20.29 -6.73 7.14
C LYS A 70 20.79 -7.55 5.96
N LEU A 71 21.32 -8.74 6.21
CA LEU A 71 21.86 -9.63 5.18
C LEU A 71 20.81 -9.98 4.12
N GLN A 72 19.55 -10.17 4.53
CA GLN A 72 18.46 -10.52 3.62
C GLN A 72 17.89 -9.31 2.86
N MET A 73 17.67 -8.17 3.53
CA MET A 73 16.92 -7.04 2.98
C MET A 73 17.79 -6.04 2.23
N GLU A 74 19.08 -5.93 2.56
CA GLU A 74 19.97 -4.96 1.90
C GLU A 74 20.17 -5.28 0.40
N PRO A 75 20.50 -6.53 0.00
CA PRO A 75 20.58 -6.89 -1.42
C PRO A 75 19.22 -6.77 -2.11
N ARG A 76 18.14 -7.14 -1.40
CA ARG A 76 16.76 -7.04 -1.91
C ARG A 76 16.39 -5.60 -2.21
N CYS A 77 16.70 -4.67 -1.33
CA CYS A 77 16.35 -3.26 -1.48
C CYS A 77 17.12 -2.61 -2.63
N ARG A 78 18.40 -2.96 -2.81
CA ARG A 78 19.18 -2.58 -4.01
C ARG A 78 18.55 -3.12 -5.29
N ARG A 79 18.25 -4.43 -5.33
CA ARG A 79 17.66 -5.09 -6.50
C ARG A 79 16.28 -4.53 -6.87
N LEU A 80 15.46 -4.19 -5.89
CA LEU A 80 14.13 -3.61 -6.08
C LEU A 80 14.15 -2.08 -6.23
N GLN A 81 15.34 -1.46 -6.18
CA GLN A 81 15.54 -0.01 -6.30
C GLN A 81 14.61 0.80 -5.39
N CYS A 82 14.63 0.51 -4.08
CA CYS A 82 13.90 1.32 -3.10
C CYS A 82 14.24 2.81 -3.25
N LYS A 83 13.23 3.66 -3.36
CA LYS A 83 13.38 5.12 -3.38
C LYS A 83 13.47 5.66 -1.95
N THR A 84 14.66 5.52 -1.37
CA THR A 84 14.93 5.94 0.01
C THR A 84 15.05 7.45 0.15
N ASP A 85 15.49 8.17 -0.89
CA ASP A 85 15.50 9.62 -0.94
C ASP A 85 14.08 10.19 -1.19
N MET A 86 13.82 11.39 -0.68
CA MET A 86 12.51 12.05 -0.81
C MET A 86 12.28 12.64 -2.20
N LYS A 87 13.31 13.24 -2.80
CA LYS A 87 13.23 13.83 -4.14
C LYS A 87 13.13 12.74 -5.20
N GLU A 88 13.95 11.70 -5.09
CA GLU A 88 13.87 10.54 -5.98
C GLU A 88 12.51 9.85 -5.92
N PHE A 89 11.95 9.69 -4.73
CA PHE A 89 10.60 9.16 -4.56
C PHE A 89 9.56 10.05 -5.25
N ALA A 90 9.61 11.38 -5.04
CA ALA A 90 8.67 12.31 -5.66
C ALA A 90 8.73 12.23 -7.20
N VAL A 91 9.94 12.25 -7.77
CA VAL A 91 10.17 12.16 -9.21
C VAL A 91 9.69 10.80 -9.76
N GLU A 92 9.97 9.70 -9.06
CA GLU A 92 9.54 8.38 -9.50
C GLU A 92 8.01 8.22 -9.40
N TYR A 93 7.39 8.77 -8.35
CA TYR A 93 5.94 8.70 -8.16
C TYR A 93 5.19 9.57 -9.17
N GLU A 94 5.70 10.75 -9.50
CA GLU A 94 5.09 11.64 -10.49
C GLU A 94 4.99 11.00 -11.89
N LYS A 95 5.92 10.11 -12.26
CA LYS A 95 5.87 9.36 -13.51
C LYS A 95 4.62 8.49 -13.65
N TYR A 96 3.99 8.06 -12.56
CA TYR A 96 2.71 7.35 -12.62
C TYR A 96 1.60 8.28 -13.11
N LEU A 97 1.54 9.48 -12.55
CA LEU A 97 0.53 10.47 -12.87
C LEU A 97 0.68 10.95 -14.31
N ILE A 98 1.91 11.26 -14.74
CA ILE A 98 2.21 11.60 -16.14
C ILE A 98 1.75 10.49 -17.07
N LEU A 99 2.17 9.25 -16.82
CA LEU A 99 1.88 8.12 -17.70
C LEU A 99 0.37 7.87 -17.90
N LEU A 100 -0.40 8.02 -16.83
CA LEU A 100 -1.85 7.82 -16.82
C LEU A 100 -2.61 9.03 -17.35
N ALA A 101 -2.16 10.25 -17.03
CA ALA A 101 -2.72 11.49 -17.56
C ALA A 101 -2.53 11.61 -19.08
N ASP A 102 -1.34 11.28 -19.59
CA ASP A 102 -1.05 11.26 -21.05
C ASP A 102 -1.99 10.29 -21.81
N ARG A 103 -2.54 9.30 -21.11
CA ARG A 103 -3.50 8.31 -21.63
C ARG A 103 -4.95 8.61 -21.25
N GLN A 104 -5.20 9.78 -20.66
CA GLN A 104 -6.53 10.23 -20.22
C GLN A 104 -7.22 9.21 -19.29
N LYS A 105 -6.45 8.50 -18.47
CA LYS A 105 -6.97 7.54 -17.49
C LYS A 105 -7.32 8.25 -16.19
N LYS A 106 -8.48 7.91 -15.63
CA LYS A 106 -8.88 8.35 -14.29
C LYS A 106 -7.98 7.69 -13.25
N MET A 107 -7.75 8.38 -12.15
CA MET A 107 -6.84 7.92 -11.10
C MET A 107 -7.42 8.13 -9.72
N ILE A 108 -7.09 7.24 -8.79
CA ILE A 108 -7.26 7.45 -7.34
C ILE A 108 -5.95 7.08 -6.67
N LEU A 109 -5.36 8.00 -5.92
CA LEU A 109 -4.12 7.76 -5.19
C LEU A 109 -4.45 7.38 -3.74
N ILE A 110 -3.78 6.34 -3.23
CA ILE A 110 -3.86 5.92 -1.84
C ILE A 110 -2.49 6.18 -1.21
N GLY A 111 -2.48 6.90 -0.09
CA GLY A 111 -1.27 7.12 0.70
C GLY A 111 -0.71 5.82 1.29
N MET A 112 0.48 5.90 1.85
CA MET A 112 1.03 4.79 2.64
C MET A 112 0.37 4.72 4.01
N PRO A 113 0.09 3.52 4.54
CA PRO A 113 -0.58 3.34 5.80
C PRO A 113 0.31 3.54 7.03
N TYR A 114 -0.33 3.59 8.19
CA TYR A 114 0.33 3.38 9.47
C TYR A 114 0.81 1.92 9.59
N ILE A 115 2.04 1.75 10.08
CA ILE A 115 2.71 0.46 10.27
C ILE A 115 2.96 0.25 11.77
N GLU A 116 2.35 -0.77 12.37
CA GLU A 116 2.47 -1.10 13.81
C GLU A 116 3.77 -1.85 14.13
N LEU A 117 4.91 -1.32 13.66
CA LEU A 117 6.24 -1.85 13.97
C LEU A 117 7.01 -0.91 14.90
N LYS A 118 7.67 -1.48 15.90
CA LYS A 118 8.49 -0.79 16.89
C LYS A 118 9.59 0.04 16.23
N GLY A 119 9.59 1.34 16.51
CA GLY A 119 10.58 2.28 15.95
C GLY A 119 10.50 2.45 14.42
N TYR A 120 9.36 2.13 13.81
CA TYR A 120 9.16 2.36 12.38
C TYR A 120 9.21 3.87 12.06
N PRO A 121 9.83 4.30 10.95
CA PRO A 121 10.04 5.73 10.67
C PRO A 121 8.78 6.40 10.13
N HIS A 122 7.75 6.59 10.97
CA HIS A 122 6.47 7.19 10.58
C HIS A 122 6.58 8.63 10.05
N GLU A 123 7.60 9.39 10.46
CA GLU A 123 7.86 10.71 9.85
C GLU A 123 8.13 10.58 8.34
N SER A 124 8.87 9.56 7.92
CA SER A 124 9.14 9.29 6.51
C SER A 124 7.84 8.99 5.75
N ILE A 125 6.93 8.22 6.35
CA ILE A 125 5.60 7.96 5.78
C ILE A 125 4.80 9.25 5.64
N ARG A 126 4.72 10.07 6.69
CA ARG A 126 3.99 11.34 6.69
C ARG A 126 4.52 12.31 5.63
N ILE A 127 5.83 12.45 5.50
CA ILE A 127 6.44 13.31 4.47
C ILE A 127 6.09 12.82 3.07
N ARG A 128 6.17 11.51 2.83
CA ARG A 128 5.84 10.96 1.51
C ARG A 128 4.34 11.01 1.21
N ASN A 129 3.45 10.82 2.18
CA ASN A 129 2.02 11.04 1.99
C ASN A 129 1.74 12.51 1.64
N LYS A 130 2.44 13.47 2.25
CA LYS A 130 2.37 14.88 1.82
C LYS A 130 2.85 15.07 0.38
N ILE A 131 3.89 14.37 -0.07
CA ILE A 131 4.33 14.38 -1.48
C ILE A 131 3.23 13.84 -2.40
N ILE A 132 2.68 12.66 -2.09
CA ILE A 132 1.60 12.04 -2.88
C ILE A 132 0.39 12.97 -2.93
N GLY A 133 -0.03 13.55 -1.80
CA GLY A 133 -1.16 14.49 -1.75
C GLY A 133 -0.92 15.78 -2.55
N ARG A 134 0.31 16.31 -2.57
CA ARG A 134 0.66 17.46 -3.43
C ARG A 134 0.60 17.11 -4.91
N LEU A 135 1.12 15.94 -5.29
CA LEU A 135 1.02 15.43 -6.65
C LEU A 135 -0.45 15.21 -7.03
N ALA A 136 -1.25 14.65 -6.13
CA ALA A 136 -2.67 14.45 -6.34
C ALA A 136 -3.38 15.78 -6.65
N LYS A 137 -3.09 16.81 -5.85
CA LYS A 137 -3.61 18.18 -6.08
C LYS A 137 -3.13 18.76 -7.41
N LYS A 138 -1.85 18.60 -7.76
CA LYS A 138 -1.27 19.11 -9.02
C LYS A 138 -1.96 18.55 -10.26
N TYR A 139 -2.34 17.27 -10.22
CA TYR A 139 -2.98 16.57 -11.33
C TYR A 139 -4.50 16.44 -11.16
N GLU A 140 -5.08 17.12 -10.15
CA GLU A 140 -6.51 17.12 -9.86
C GLU A 140 -7.12 15.72 -9.69
N VAL A 141 -6.36 14.80 -9.08
CA VAL A 141 -6.81 13.43 -8.81
C VAL A 141 -7.16 13.22 -7.33
N PRO A 142 -8.17 12.40 -7.01
CA PRO A 142 -8.46 11.98 -5.64
C PRO A 142 -7.24 11.41 -4.89
N PHE A 143 -7.09 11.80 -3.63
CA PHE A 143 -6.12 11.25 -2.69
C PHE A 143 -6.81 10.77 -1.42
N ILE A 144 -6.54 9.51 -1.05
CA ILE A 144 -7.02 8.89 0.17
C ILE A 144 -5.86 8.78 1.16
N ASP A 145 -5.91 9.55 2.24
CA ASP A 145 -4.94 9.47 3.34
C ASP A 145 -5.30 8.33 4.30
N ILE A 146 -5.00 7.10 3.88
CA ILE A 146 -5.25 5.91 4.72
C ILE A 146 -4.51 5.94 6.06
N TYR A 147 -3.38 6.66 6.14
CA TYR A 147 -2.71 6.85 7.43
C TYR A 147 -3.62 7.59 8.41
N ALA A 148 -4.22 8.69 7.98
CA ALA A 148 -5.14 9.48 8.80
C ALA A 148 -6.37 8.65 9.19
N LEU A 149 -7.00 7.95 8.24
CA LEU A 149 -8.15 7.07 8.50
C LEU A 149 -7.83 6.00 9.56
N GLN A 150 -6.63 5.42 9.52
CA GLN A 150 -6.20 4.45 10.53
C GLN A 150 -5.98 5.09 11.91
N MET A 151 -5.53 6.35 11.98
CA MET A 151 -5.37 7.06 13.26
C MET A 151 -6.70 7.44 13.89
N GLU A 152 -7.76 7.61 13.09
CA GLU A 152 -9.12 7.75 13.60
C GLU A 152 -9.66 6.45 14.19
N LEU A 153 -9.33 5.28 13.59
CA LEU A 153 -9.73 3.97 14.11
C LEU A 153 -9.06 3.61 15.44
N ALA A 154 -7.80 3.99 15.63
CA ALA A 154 -7.05 3.71 16.84
C ALA A 154 -6.06 4.83 17.16
N SER A 155 -6.43 5.70 18.10
CA SER A 155 -5.58 6.81 18.57
C SER A 155 -4.29 6.35 19.26
N GLN A 156 -4.28 5.11 19.77
CA GLN A 156 -3.09 4.44 20.30
C GLN A 156 -2.92 3.07 19.64
N PRO A 157 -2.31 3.02 18.44
CA PRO A 157 -2.00 1.77 17.75
C PRO A 157 -1.11 0.84 18.57
N GLY A 158 -1.13 -0.45 18.23
CA GLY A 158 -0.23 -1.43 18.82
C GLY A 158 1.23 -1.21 18.39
N GLU A 159 2.16 -1.76 19.17
CA GLU A 159 3.57 -1.81 18.82
C GLU A 159 4.05 -3.27 18.76
N TYR A 160 4.57 -3.70 17.61
CA TYR A 160 5.05 -5.07 17.39
C TYR A 160 6.46 -5.11 16.82
N THR A 161 7.19 -6.22 16.95
CA THR A 161 8.58 -6.32 16.44
C THR A 161 8.84 -7.61 15.67
N TRP A 162 9.65 -7.49 14.62
CA TRP A 162 10.11 -8.62 13.80
C TRP A 162 11.55 -9.04 14.09
N LYS A 163 12.24 -8.41 15.06
CA LYS A 163 13.68 -8.53 15.30
C LYS A 163 14.23 -9.97 15.27
N HIS A 164 13.51 -10.93 15.85
CA HIS A 164 13.89 -12.34 15.94
C HIS A 164 12.87 -13.30 15.29
N ARG A 165 12.04 -12.81 14.36
CA ARG A 165 10.90 -13.56 13.81
C ARG A 165 11.04 -13.99 12.34
N ASN A 166 12.25 -14.06 11.80
CA ASN A 166 12.45 -14.49 10.41
C ASN A 166 11.82 -15.85 10.10
N LEU A 167 12.14 -16.87 10.90
CA LEU A 167 11.65 -18.24 10.70
C LEU A 167 10.19 -18.40 11.11
N THR A 168 9.79 -17.82 12.24
CA THR A 168 8.39 -17.88 12.69
C THR A 168 7.44 -17.20 11.72
N ARG A 169 7.85 -16.12 11.03
CA ARG A 169 7.05 -15.48 9.98
C ARG A 169 6.86 -16.32 8.73
N VAL A 170 7.82 -17.20 8.39
CA VAL A 170 7.66 -18.15 7.27
C VAL A 170 6.57 -19.16 7.63
N GLY A 171 6.64 -19.76 8.82
CA GLY A 171 5.62 -20.69 9.32
C GLY A 171 4.24 -20.06 9.46
N GLU A 172 4.14 -18.87 10.07
CA GLU A 172 2.88 -18.10 10.18
C GLU A 172 2.33 -17.71 8.80
N GLY A 173 3.21 -17.44 7.83
CA GLY A 173 2.84 -17.16 6.45
C GLY A 173 2.14 -18.32 5.77
N VAL A 174 2.61 -19.55 6.01
CA VAL A 174 1.97 -20.79 5.51
C VAL A 174 0.65 -21.03 6.23
N PHE A 175 0.63 -20.96 7.57
CA PHE A 175 -0.57 -21.17 8.37
C PHE A 175 -1.73 -20.22 7.99
N THR A 176 -1.43 -18.93 7.85
CA THR A 176 -2.45 -17.93 7.49
C THR A 176 -2.84 -17.92 6.01
N ALA A 177 -2.12 -18.66 5.16
CA ALA A 177 -2.58 -18.95 3.80
C ALA A 177 -3.68 -20.03 3.82
N VAL A 178 -3.55 -21.03 4.70
CA VAL A 178 -4.53 -22.13 4.85
C VAL A 178 -5.78 -21.66 5.61
N LEU A 179 -5.61 -20.87 6.67
CA LEU A 179 -6.72 -20.40 7.53
C LEU A 179 -6.79 -18.87 7.57
N PRO A 180 -7.24 -18.21 6.48
CA PRO A 180 -7.17 -16.75 6.35
C PRO A 180 -8.05 -15.99 7.36
N PHE A 181 -9.10 -16.61 7.90
CA PHE A 181 -9.98 -16.00 8.91
C PHE A 181 -9.28 -15.81 10.27
N THR A 182 -8.18 -16.51 10.54
CA THR A 182 -7.43 -16.41 11.80
C THR A 182 -6.54 -15.16 11.90
N LYS A 183 -6.33 -14.44 10.79
CA LYS A 183 -5.35 -13.35 10.71
C LYS A 183 -5.63 -12.22 11.71
N ASP A 184 -6.88 -11.78 11.77
CA ASP A 184 -7.29 -10.70 12.66
C ASP A 184 -7.20 -11.11 14.13
N TRP A 185 -7.52 -12.38 14.43
CA TRP A 185 -7.37 -12.93 15.77
C TRP A 185 -5.89 -12.97 16.21
N LEU A 186 -5.00 -13.49 15.35
CA LEU A 186 -3.56 -13.48 15.60
C LEU A 186 -3.00 -12.06 15.75
N GLY A 187 -3.51 -11.10 14.98
CA GLY A 187 -3.17 -9.69 15.12
C GLY A 187 -3.54 -9.16 16.50
N ARG A 188 -4.79 -9.36 16.93
CA ARG A 188 -5.29 -8.93 18.25
C ARG A 188 -4.51 -9.55 19.40
N MET A 189 -4.15 -10.84 19.32
CA MET A 189 -3.31 -11.49 20.32
C MET A 189 -1.92 -10.84 20.48
N ARG A 190 -1.42 -10.18 19.43
CA ARG A 190 -0.15 -9.44 19.43
C ARG A 190 -0.33 -7.98 19.84
N GLY A 191 -1.54 -7.57 20.26
CA GLY A 191 -1.86 -6.19 20.59
C GLY A 191 -2.01 -5.27 19.38
N LEU A 192 -2.09 -5.81 18.16
CA LEU A 192 -2.25 -5.03 16.93
C LEU A 192 -3.71 -4.62 16.74
N LYS A 193 -3.94 -3.34 16.43
CA LYS A 193 -5.27 -2.73 16.28
C LYS A 193 -5.60 -2.38 14.84
N LEU A 194 -4.59 -2.21 13.99
CA LEU A 194 -4.75 -1.75 12.60
C LEU A 194 -4.25 -2.79 11.58
N THR A 195 -3.37 -3.69 12.02
CA THR A 195 -2.69 -4.65 11.16
C THR A 195 -2.81 -6.07 11.70
N VAL A 196 -2.56 -7.06 10.85
CA VAL A 196 -2.55 -8.48 11.25
C VAL A 196 -1.16 -8.94 11.70
N ASP A 197 -0.12 -8.21 11.30
CA ASP A 197 1.27 -8.62 11.49
C ASP A 197 2.27 -7.48 11.69
N GLY A 198 1.78 -6.27 11.94
CA GLY A 198 2.55 -5.03 12.05
C GLY A 198 2.58 -4.22 10.75
N VAL A 199 2.23 -4.80 9.59
CA VAL A 199 2.34 -4.13 8.28
C VAL A 199 1.05 -4.20 7.48
N HIS A 200 0.45 -5.37 7.38
CA HIS A 200 -0.69 -5.60 6.50
C HIS A 200 -2.02 -5.33 7.19
N TYR A 201 -2.98 -4.74 6.48
CA TYR A 201 -4.28 -4.39 7.04
C TYR A 201 -5.00 -5.56 7.72
N ASN A 202 -5.56 -5.27 8.89
CA ASN A 202 -6.68 -6.07 9.42
C ASN A 202 -7.97 -5.74 8.66
N THR A 203 -9.06 -6.38 9.06
CA THR A 203 -10.35 -6.18 8.40
C THR A 203 -10.86 -4.74 8.52
N GLU A 204 -10.72 -4.11 9.69
CA GLU A 204 -11.22 -2.75 9.92
C GLU A 204 -10.49 -1.71 9.06
N SER A 205 -9.15 -1.77 8.99
CA SER A 205 -8.38 -0.89 8.11
C SER A 205 -8.71 -1.12 6.63
N ALA A 206 -8.96 -2.37 6.23
CA ALA A 206 -9.34 -2.69 4.86
C ALA A 206 -10.76 -2.20 4.52
N ARG A 207 -11.70 -2.24 5.48
CA ARG A 207 -13.08 -1.75 5.31
C ARG A 207 -13.13 -0.23 5.18
N VAL A 208 -12.45 0.51 6.06
CA VAL A 208 -12.45 1.99 5.98
C VAL A 208 -11.84 2.46 4.66
N LEU A 209 -10.78 1.80 4.18
CA LEU A 209 -10.21 2.09 2.87
C LEU A 209 -11.20 1.80 1.74
N ALA A 210 -11.90 0.67 1.79
CA ALA A 210 -12.88 0.31 0.77
C ALA A 210 -14.03 1.32 0.70
N VAL A 211 -14.51 1.82 1.85
CA VAL A 211 -15.55 2.85 1.92
C VAL A 211 -15.11 4.14 1.21
N GLU A 212 -13.90 4.63 1.50
CA GLU A 212 -13.40 5.85 0.84
C GLU A 212 -13.10 5.65 -0.64
N VAL A 213 -12.54 4.50 -1.03
CA VAL A 213 -12.34 4.17 -2.45
C VAL A 213 -13.69 4.15 -3.18
N GLN A 214 -14.70 3.50 -2.60
CA GLN A 214 -16.04 3.43 -3.19
C GLN A 214 -16.65 4.82 -3.37
N ARG A 215 -16.51 5.70 -2.36
CA ARG A 215 -17.01 7.08 -2.45
C ARG A 215 -16.41 7.83 -3.64
N HIS A 216 -15.13 7.64 -3.93
CA HIS A 216 -14.49 8.27 -5.09
C HIS A 216 -14.93 7.63 -6.41
N LEU A 217 -15.04 6.30 -6.48
CA LEU A 217 -15.56 5.61 -7.67
C LEU A 217 -16.99 6.07 -8.01
N ASP A 218 -17.86 6.17 -7.01
CA ASP A 218 -19.25 6.62 -7.22
C ASP A 218 -19.33 8.05 -7.77
N ARG A 219 -18.39 8.94 -7.40
CA ARG A 219 -18.29 10.31 -7.94
C ARG A 219 -17.86 10.30 -9.41
N LEU A 220 -16.82 9.53 -9.73
CA LEU A 220 -16.31 9.40 -11.10
C LEU A 220 -17.34 8.81 -12.08
N VAL A 221 -18.25 7.95 -11.59
CA VAL A 221 -19.37 7.41 -12.37
C VAL A 221 -20.44 8.49 -12.60
N LYS A 222 -20.78 9.28 -11.58
CA LYS A 222 -21.75 10.38 -11.71
C LYS A 222 -21.31 11.42 -12.74
N GLU A 223 -20.03 11.80 -12.71
CA GLU A 223 -19.42 12.73 -13.68
C GLU A 223 -19.44 12.22 -15.13
N ARG A 224 -19.57 10.91 -15.35
CA ARG A 224 -19.68 10.33 -16.71
C ARG A 224 -21.10 10.44 -17.27
N ASN A 225 -22.10 10.47 -16.39
CA ASN A 225 -23.51 10.38 -16.77
C ASN A 225 -24.20 11.77 -16.84
N HIS A 226 -23.43 12.85 -16.64
CA HIS A 226 -23.84 14.25 -16.83
C HIS A 226 -22.95 14.87 -17.91
#